data_AF-A0A1Z4EKF5-F1
#
_entry.id   AF-A0A1Z4EKF5-F1
#
_cell.length_a   1.000
_cell.length_b   1.000
_cell.length_c   1.000
_cell.angle_alpha   90.00
_cell.angle_beta   90.00
_cell.angle_gamma   90.00
#
_symmetry.space_group_name_H-M   'P 1'
#
loop_
_entity.id
_entity.type
_entity.pdbx_description
1 polymer ?
#
loop_
_entity_poly.entity_id
_entity_poly.type
_entity_poly.pdbx_seq_one_letter_code
_entity_poly.pdbx_strand_id
1 'polypeptide(L)'
;MLRIGSLVCGYRIQAVLGTGGMGAVYLADDPGLPRRVALKVLSAELSRDPDFRARFVREADTAAALAHPQIVSVYNRGQTEDGQLWIAMQFVDGTDAEAALRAGTMTPHRAVRIITEVAKALDFAHANHVIHRDIKPGNFLLSGPVGPEERVLLGDFGIARALDDVGLTATGAVLATVGYAAPEVLSNGRIDGRVDIYSLGCTLFRLLTGHTPFEATNGAAAVMMAHMFTPPPRPSDAVPSLPVGLDHVIAIAMAKDPAARFPSAGALAQAAASALRDPTRYVPLPPVPSGEVHSYPHTSPPPWQQHPASPPQRRRHGLIGATLVGVVLLVAGVIVLAWPQTTGTGADKGAGTNSPAASASPQGPAATNVGPAQLRSILLSAAQLPAAANGDPLVLEQDSASLLDDAGTVDNPQCVGAWAPAQQSVYAPSGHTGVAVQTLRGMNEQAWQDSVTQAVIAFAGDKAVTSLGTQRGQLSLCGGTSVTVDQPGVSAQMWDFAQPLTTAGVLTLTATLRGGGSCQHGMLVRGNVLVDIRQCRGSGGPDVAALVNATANRVPRQ
;
A
#
# COMPACT_ATOMS: atom_id res chain seq x y z
N MET A 1 13.51 10.81 29.23
CA MET A 1 14.73 11.41 28.66
C MET A 1 15.83 11.39 29.70
N LEU A 2 17.08 11.19 29.28
CA LEU A 2 18.25 11.25 30.17
C LEU A 2 18.52 12.67 30.64
N ARG A 3 19.03 12.82 31.88
CA ARG A 3 19.34 14.13 32.46
C ARG A 3 20.71 14.61 31.97
N ILE A 4 20.85 15.90 31.73
CA ILE A 4 22.17 16.53 31.50
C ILE A 4 23.08 16.22 32.69
N GLY A 5 24.33 15.86 32.40
CA GLY A 5 25.34 15.44 33.37
C GLY A 5 25.31 13.94 33.73
N SER A 6 24.22 13.23 33.41
CA SER A 6 24.12 11.79 33.65
C SER A 6 25.11 10.99 32.78
N LEU A 7 25.46 9.79 33.24
CA LEU A 7 26.33 8.86 32.53
C LEU A 7 25.52 7.72 31.93
N VAL A 8 25.80 7.39 30.67
CA VAL A 8 25.28 6.19 30.00
C VAL A 8 26.44 5.44 29.38
N CYS A 9 26.75 4.27 29.92
CA CYS A 9 27.87 3.43 29.43
C CYS A 9 29.19 4.21 29.31
N GLY A 10 29.47 5.09 30.29
CA GLY A 10 30.64 5.96 30.33
C GLY A 10 30.49 7.31 29.61
N TYR A 11 29.54 7.44 28.68
CA TYR A 11 29.29 8.71 27.98
C TYR A 11 28.56 9.71 28.88
N ARG A 12 29.08 10.93 28.99
CA ARG A 12 28.45 12.00 29.78
C ARG A 12 27.53 12.83 28.92
N ILE A 13 26.25 12.86 29.25
CA ILE A 13 25.23 13.61 28.49
C ILE A 13 25.43 15.12 28.71
N GLN A 14 25.59 15.87 27.64
CA GLN A 14 25.76 17.33 27.65
C GLN A 14 24.48 18.06 27.21
N ALA A 15 23.80 17.56 26.18
CA ALA A 15 22.57 18.16 25.67
C ALA A 15 21.70 17.12 24.95
N VAL A 16 20.43 17.45 24.76
CA VAL A 16 19.53 16.71 23.86
C VAL A 16 19.65 17.35 22.48
N LEU A 17 19.99 16.55 21.45
CA LEU A 17 20.06 17.01 20.06
C LEU A 17 18.73 16.79 19.33
N GLY A 18 18.01 15.71 19.66
CA GLY A 18 16.71 15.43 19.07
C GLY A 18 16.02 14.23 19.71
N THR A 19 14.70 14.16 19.55
CA THR A 19 13.87 13.05 20.05
C THR A 19 12.91 12.58 18.97
N GLY A 20 12.70 11.28 18.86
CA GLY A 20 11.76 10.67 17.91
C GLY A 20 11.21 9.33 18.40
N GLY A 21 10.35 8.70 17.60
CA GLY A 21 9.68 7.44 17.99
C GLY A 21 10.63 6.28 18.30
N MET A 22 11.84 6.29 17.72
CA MET A 22 12.84 5.23 17.92
C MET A 22 13.76 5.47 19.11
N GLY A 23 13.75 6.67 19.70
CA GLY A 23 14.66 7.04 20.79
C GLY A 23 15.05 8.51 20.78
N ALA A 24 16.16 8.82 21.46
CA ALA A 24 16.67 10.17 21.57
C ALA A 24 18.16 10.22 21.22
N VAL A 25 18.57 11.32 20.61
CA VAL A 25 19.97 11.61 20.26
C VAL A 25 20.47 12.69 21.21
N TYR A 26 21.63 12.44 21.80
CA TYR A 26 22.26 13.31 22.79
C TYR A 26 23.62 13.76 22.30
N LEU A 27 24.00 14.98 22.63
CA LEU A 27 25.40 15.39 22.62
C LEU A 27 26.03 14.80 23.88
N ALA A 28 27.11 14.06 23.75
CA ALA A 28 27.80 13.46 24.88
C ALA A 28 29.32 13.56 24.76
N ASP A 29 30.01 13.58 25.89
CA ASP A 29 31.46 13.42 25.92
C ASP A 29 31.83 11.94 25.84
N ASP A 30 32.80 11.62 25.00
CA ASP A 30 33.38 10.29 24.87
C ASP A 30 34.15 9.93 26.16
N PRO A 31 33.98 8.71 26.72
CA PRO A 31 34.64 8.32 27.97
C PRO A 31 36.16 8.18 27.84
N GLY A 32 36.68 7.89 26.64
CA GLY A 32 38.09 7.55 26.43
C GLY A 32 38.87 8.58 25.62
N LEU A 33 38.18 9.50 24.93
CA LEU A 33 38.79 10.46 24.02
C LEU A 33 38.29 11.89 24.31
N PRO A 34 39.12 12.93 24.15
CA PRO A 34 38.72 14.32 24.35
C PRO A 34 37.89 14.84 23.16
N ARG A 35 36.75 14.21 22.90
CA ARG A 35 35.83 14.55 21.80
C ARG A 35 34.38 14.45 22.25
N ARG A 36 33.54 15.20 21.55
CA ARG A 36 32.08 15.08 21.65
C ARG A 36 31.55 14.11 20.59
N VAL A 37 30.51 13.37 20.94
CA VAL A 37 29.83 12.39 20.09
C VAL A 37 28.33 12.65 20.08
N ALA A 38 27.66 12.21 19.02
CA ALA A 38 26.22 12.06 19.01
C ALA A 38 25.90 10.65 19.52
N LEU A 39 25.22 10.55 20.66
CA LEU A 39 24.82 9.29 21.28
C LEU A 39 23.32 9.08 21.07
N LYS A 40 22.96 8.12 20.22
CA LYS A 40 21.56 7.72 20.01
C LYS A 40 21.23 6.56 20.94
N VAL A 41 20.28 6.77 21.84
CA VAL A 41 19.77 5.76 22.78
C VAL A 41 18.36 5.38 22.35
N LEU A 42 18.14 4.10 22.07
CA LEU A 42 16.87 3.60 21.56
C LEU A 42 15.84 3.44 22.67
N SER A 43 14.56 3.45 22.28
CA SER A 43 13.47 3.20 23.22
C SER A 43 13.60 1.81 23.86
N ALA A 44 13.15 1.69 25.11
CA ALA A 44 13.17 0.41 25.84
C ALA A 44 12.29 -0.65 25.16
N GLU A 45 11.21 -0.24 24.50
CA GLU A 45 10.31 -1.12 23.75
C GLU A 45 11.03 -1.78 22.57
N LEU A 46 11.63 -0.99 21.67
CA LEU A 46 12.39 -1.52 20.53
C LEU A 46 13.58 -2.35 20.98
N SER A 47 14.23 -1.95 22.07
CA SER A 47 15.40 -2.69 22.59
C SER A 47 15.04 -4.08 23.12
N ARG A 48 13.79 -4.32 23.53
CA ARG A 48 13.34 -5.62 24.05
C ARG A 48 13.01 -6.64 22.96
N ASP A 49 12.75 -6.18 21.73
CA ASP A 49 12.50 -7.05 20.58
C ASP A 49 13.83 -7.75 20.15
N PRO A 50 13.91 -9.09 20.27
CA PRO A 50 15.12 -9.84 19.90
C PRO A 50 15.49 -9.71 18.41
N ASP A 51 14.49 -9.65 17.53
CA ASP A 51 14.71 -9.56 16.08
C ASP A 51 15.23 -8.18 15.71
N PHE A 52 14.64 -7.13 16.31
CA PHE A 52 15.12 -5.76 16.15
C PHE A 52 16.56 -5.63 16.66
N ARG A 53 16.88 -6.20 17.82
CA ARG A 53 18.23 -6.18 18.41
C ARG A 53 19.27 -6.83 17.49
N ALA A 54 18.98 -8.02 16.96
CA ALA A 54 19.89 -8.72 16.06
C ALA A 54 20.16 -7.91 14.79
N ARG A 55 19.11 -7.32 14.21
CA ARG A 55 19.23 -6.42 13.05
C ARG A 55 20.03 -5.16 13.38
N PHE A 56 19.72 -4.48 14.49
CA PHE A 56 20.45 -3.29 14.94
C PHE A 56 21.95 -3.53 15.03
N VAL A 57 22.36 -4.64 15.64
CA VAL A 57 23.78 -5.01 15.77
C VAL A 57 24.42 -5.20 14.39
N ARG A 58 23.76 -5.95 13.50
CA ARG A 58 24.27 -6.20 12.14
C ARG A 58 24.40 -4.93 11.31
N GLU A 59 23.37 -4.06 11.33
CA GLU A 59 23.38 -2.81 10.58
C GLU A 59 24.43 -1.83 11.13
N ALA A 60 24.57 -1.75 12.47
CA ALA A 60 25.59 -0.93 13.11
C ALA A 60 27.01 -1.39 12.75
N ASP A 61 27.25 -2.70 12.72
CA ASP A 61 28.56 -3.27 12.36
C ASP A 61 28.88 -3.01 10.88
N THR A 62 27.88 -3.11 10.00
CA THR A 62 28.00 -2.78 8.57
C THR A 62 28.31 -1.30 8.37
N ALA A 63 27.57 -0.41 9.05
CA ALA A 63 27.79 1.03 8.99
C ALA A 63 29.16 1.45 9.55
N ALA A 64 29.65 0.77 10.60
CA ALA A 64 30.96 1.04 11.20
C ALA A 64 32.14 0.70 10.25
N ALA A 65 31.93 -0.17 9.26
CA ALA A 65 32.94 -0.47 8.26
C ALA A 65 33.09 0.62 7.17
N LEU A 66 32.11 1.54 7.06
CA LEU A 66 32.14 2.60 6.04
C LEU A 66 32.97 3.80 6.51
N ALA A 67 34.10 4.03 5.84
CA ALA A 67 34.97 5.18 6.06
C ALA A 67 34.98 6.09 4.84
N HIS A 68 34.23 7.19 4.90
CA HIS A 68 34.12 8.15 3.79
C HIS A 68 33.91 9.58 4.32
N PRO A 69 34.49 10.63 3.70
CA PRO A 69 34.41 12.00 4.22
C PRO A 69 32.99 12.57 4.33
N GLN A 70 32.07 12.08 3.49
CA GLN A 70 30.65 12.43 3.46
C GLN A 70 29.75 11.42 4.20
N ILE A 71 30.30 10.48 4.99
CA ILE A 71 29.51 9.55 5.83
C ILE A 71 29.81 9.84 7.30
N VAL A 72 28.75 9.96 8.11
CA VAL A 72 28.87 10.07 9.56
C VAL A 72 29.46 8.77 10.10
N SER A 73 30.63 8.85 10.73
CA SER A 73 31.31 7.67 11.27
C SER A 73 30.60 7.10 12.50
N VAL A 74 30.44 5.78 12.57
CA VAL A 74 30.02 5.06 13.77
C VAL A 74 31.25 4.73 14.60
N TYR A 75 31.27 5.13 15.87
CA TYR A 75 32.41 4.90 16.75
C TYR A 75 32.24 3.69 17.64
N ASN A 76 31.04 3.46 18.16
CA ASN A 76 30.77 2.35 19.05
C ASN A 76 29.26 2.06 19.15
N ARG A 77 28.89 0.86 19.57
CA ARG A 77 27.50 0.46 19.85
C ARG A 77 27.44 -0.54 21.00
N GLY A 78 26.34 -0.56 21.72
CA GLY A 78 26.17 -1.47 22.85
C GLY A 78 24.79 -1.47 23.45
N GLN A 79 24.72 -1.95 24.69
CA GLN A 79 23.50 -1.95 25.49
C GLN A 79 23.78 -1.39 26.90
N THR A 80 22.79 -0.77 27.52
CA THR A 80 22.82 -0.41 28.94
C THR A 80 22.61 -1.65 29.82
N GLU A 81 22.83 -1.52 31.13
CA GLU A 81 22.54 -2.57 32.11
C GLU A 81 21.06 -2.99 32.07
N ASP A 82 20.16 -2.02 31.90
CA ASP A 82 18.72 -2.25 31.73
C ASP A 82 18.33 -2.76 30.32
N GLY A 83 19.33 -3.03 29.47
CA GLY A 83 19.15 -3.64 28.16
C GLY A 83 18.79 -2.66 27.03
N GLN A 84 18.82 -1.35 27.21
CA GLN A 84 18.56 -0.40 26.12
C GLN A 84 19.72 -0.32 25.14
N LEU A 85 19.45 -0.42 23.85
CA LEU A 85 20.46 -0.31 22.81
C LEU A 85 20.91 1.14 22.61
N TRP A 86 22.18 1.33 22.32
CA TRP A 86 22.76 2.63 22.01
C TRP A 86 23.83 2.55 20.92
N ILE A 87 24.02 3.66 20.21
CA ILE A 87 25.07 3.84 19.22
C ILE A 87 25.69 5.24 19.36
N ALA A 88 27.02 5.29 19.40
CA ALA A 88 27.82 6.50 19.44
C ALA A 88 28.39 6.76 18.05
N MET A 89 28.11 7.96 17.52
CA MET A 89 28.49 8.37 16.18
C MET A 89 29.18 9.74 16.21
N GLN A 90 29.80 10.11 15.09
CA GLN A 90 30.39 11.42 14.89
C GLN A 90 29.36 12.52 15.19
N PHE A 91 29.72 13.44 16.09
CA PHE A 91 28.97 14.68 16.25
C PHE A 91 29.34 15.64 15.11
N VAL A 92 28.33 16.12 14.39
CA VAL A 92 28.48 17.14 13.36
C VAL A 92 27.91 18.44 13.93
N ASP A 93 28.79 19.41 14.16
CA ASP A 93 28.41 20.72 14.71
C ASP A 93 27.81 21.60 13.61
N GLY A 94 26.49 21.71 13.57
CA GLY A 94 25.77 22.41 12.52
C GLY A 94 24.27 22.12 12.52
N THR A 95 23.70 21.98 11.32
CA THR A 95 22.26 21.77 11.11
C THR A 95 22.02 20.59 10.15
N ASP A 96 20.77 20.33 9.79
CA ASP A 96 20.40 19.41 8.74
C ASP A 96 19.76 20.13 7.55
N ALA A 97 19.71 19.49 6.38
CA ALA A 97 19.20 20.13 5.17
C ALA A 97 17.69 20.45 5.24
N GLU A 98 16.90 19.71 6.04
CA GLU A 98 15.49 20.03 6.27
C GLU A 98 15.35 21.32 7.10
N ALA A 99 16.13 21.48 8.16
CA ALA A 99 16.16 22.67 8.98
C ALA A 99 16.68 23.89 8.18
N ALA A 100 17.71 23.71 7.36
CA ALA A 100 18.22 24.75 6.47
C ALA A 100 17.18 25.20 5.42
N LEU A 101 16.41 24.25 4.88
CA LEU A 101 15.29 24.51 3.97
C LEU A 101 14.19 25.34 4.67
N ARG A 102 13.74 24.92 5.86
CA ARG A 102 12.74 25.68 6.64
C ARG A 102 13.20 27.08 7.04
N ALA A 103 14.51 27.26 7.25
CA ALA A 103 15.10 28.57 7.53
C ALA A 103 15.17 29.49 6.30
N GLY A 104 14.77 29.02 5.11
CA GLY A 104 14.80 29.81 3.86
C GLY A 104 16.21 30.02 3.30
N THR A 105 17.18 29.21 3.72
CA THR A 105 18.59 29.36 3.32
C THR A 105 18.99 28.44 2.15
N MET A 106 18.05 27.68 1.61
CA MET A 106 18.29 26.69 0.56
C MET A 106 18.10 27.32 -0.81
N THR A 107 19.20 27.54 -1.54
CA THR A 107 19.16 27.96 -2.95
C THR A 107 19.25 26.74 -3.87
N PRO A 108 18.81 26.81 -5.14
CA PRO A 108 18.96 25.69 -6.08
C PRO A 108 20.40 25.21 -6.25
N HIS A 109 21.36 26.14 -6.28
CA HIS A 109 22.79 25.80 -6.31
C HIS A 109 23.25 25.06 -5.06
N ARG A 110 22.79 25.47 -3.87
CA ARG A 110 23.11 24.78 -2.61
C ARG A 110 22.46 23.40 -2.56
N ALA A 111 21.21 23.26 -2.99
CA ALA A 111 20.50 21.98 -3.07
C ALA A 111 21.27 20.97 -3.94
N VAL A 112 21.65 21.36 -5.16
CA VAL A 112 22.39 20.47 -6.06
C VAL A 112 23.80 20.16 -5.55
N ARG A 113 24.47 21.09 -4.88
CA ARG A 113 25.75 20.83 -4.21
C ARG A 113 25.59 19.79 -3.10
N ILE A 114 24.57 19.92 -2.25
CA ILE A 114 24.28 18.93 -1.18
C ILE A 114 24.03 17.55 -1.79
N ILE A 115 23.20 17.46 -2.83
CA ILE A 115 22.94 16.22 -3.56
C ILE A 115 24.23 15.63 -4.17
N THR A 116 25.13 16.48 -4.66
CA THR A 116 26.42 16.04 -5.21
C THR A 116 27.32 15.43 -4.15
N GLU A 117 27.40 16.02 -2.96
CA GLU A 117 28.20 15.46 -1.86
C GLU A 117 27.59 14.16 -1.30
N VAL A 118 26.27 14.11 -1.15
CA VAL A 118 25.56 12.89 -0.72
C VAL A 118 25.68 11.77 -1.76
N ALA A 119 25.66 12.10 -3.05
CA ALA A 119 25.85 11.12 -4.11
C ALA A 119 27.20 10.39 -4.01
N LYS A 120 28.28 11.08 -3.61
CA LYS A 120 29.58 10.44 -3.36
C LYS A 120 29.50 9.40 -2.23
N ALA A 121 28.80 9.73 -1.15
CA ALA A 121 28.58 8.80 -0.04
C ALA A 121 27.75 7.57 -0.45
N LEU A 122 26.70 7.78 -1.24
CA LEU A 122 25.85 6.70 -1.74
C LEU A 122 26.59 5.77 -2.71
N ASP A 123 27.30 6.32 -3.69
CA ASP A 123 28.08 5.52 -4.64
C ASP A 123 29.17 4.70 -3.91
N PHE A 124 29.81 5.28 -2.89
CA PHE A 124 30.75 4.56 -2.02
C PHE A 124 30.07 3.42 -1.24
N ALA A 125 28.91 3.68 -0.63
CA ALA A 125 28.18 2.66 0.11
C ALA A 125 27.71 1.51 -0.80
N HIS A 126 27.17 1.83 -1.98
CA HIS A 126 26.71 0.84 -2.97
C HIS A 126 27.85 -0.03 -3.48
N ALA A 127 29.04 0.55 -3.71
CA ALA A 127 30.24 -0.19 -4.07
C ALA A 127 30.71 -1.18 -2.98
N ASN A 128 30.32 -0.94 -1.73
CA ASN A 128 30.55 -1.83 -0.58
C ASN A 128 29.30 -2.68 -0.24
N HIS A 129 28.35 -2.80 -1.16
CA HIS A 129 27.11 -3.58 -0.99
C HIS A 129 26.20 -3.13 0.16
N VAL A 130 26.28 -1.85 0.56
CA VAL A 130 25.41 -1.27 1.59
C VAL A 130 24.38 -0.34 0.95
N ILE A 131 23.11 -0.56 1.24
CA ILE A 131 21.98 0.28 0.79
C ILE A 131 21.51 1.12 1.98
N HIS A 132 21.31 2.42 1.81
CA HIS A 132 20.98 3.34 2.92
C HIS A 132 19.52 3.23 3.38
N ARG A 133 18.57 3.15 2.44
CA ARG A 133 17.11 2.97 2.64
C ARG A 133 16.33 4.09 3.34
N ASP A 134 17.01 5.08 3.92
CA ASP A 134 16.37 6.24 4.56
C ASP A 134 16.96 7.57 4.06
N ILE A 135 16.94 7.80 2.75
CA ILE A 135 17.43 9.05 2.17
C ILE A 135 16.35 10.13 2.22
N LYS A 136 16.63 11.22 2.95
CA LYS A 136 15.76 12.39 3.13
C LYS A 136 16.58 13.60 3.64
N PRO A 137 16.08 14.85 3.50
CA PRO A 137 16.83 16.03 3.91
C PRO A 137 17.28 16.04 5.39
N GLY A 138 16.48 15.47 6.29
CA GLY A 138 16.81 15.40 7.73
C GLY A 138 18.02 14.53 8.06
N ASN A 139 18.47 13.67 7.14
CA ASN A 139 19.66 12.83 7.31
C ASN A 139 20.91 13.45 6.64
N PHE A 140 20.80 14.64 6.05
CA PHE A 140 21.91 15.35 5.42
C PHE A 140 22.42 16.44 6.36
N LEU A 141 23.49 16.15 7.09
CA LEU A 141 24.08 17.04 8.07
C LEU A 141 24.99 18.07 7.39
N LEU A 142 24.80 19.33 7.74
CA LEU A 142 25.48 20.49 7.18
C LEU A 142 26.31 21.17 8.27
N SER A 143 27.59 21.43 8.00
CA SER A 143 28.50 22.06 8.98
C SER A 143 29.45 23.05 8.31
N GLY A 144 29.87 24.06 9.07
CA GLY A 144 30.72 25.14 8.58
C GLY A 144 29.93 26.24 7.86
N PRO A 145 30.63 27.21 7.26
CA PRO A 145 29.99 28.34 6.59
C PRO A 145 29.28 27.90 5.31
N VAL A 146 28.09 28.45 5.08
CA VAL A 146 27.33 28.22 3.83
C VAL A 146 28.16 28.67 2.63
N GLY A 147 28.34 27.77 1.66
CA GLY A 147 29.08 28.07 0.43
C GLY A 147 30.05 26.95 0.05
N PRO A 148 31.14 27.30 -0.67
CA PRO A 148 32.13 26.35 -1.20
C PRO A 148 32.78 25.41 -0.18
N GLU A 149 32.84 25.82 1.09
CA GLU A 149 33.46 25.09 2.20
C GLU A 149 32.44 24.39 3.11
N GLU A 150 31.14 24.51 2.82
CA GLU A 150 30.09 23.83 3.58
C GLU A 150 30.29 22.31 3.50
N ARG A 151 30.47 21.68 4.64
CA ARG A 151 30.59 20.24 4.76
C ARG A 151 29.21 19.60 4.76
N VAL A 152 29.08 18.53 3.99
CA VAL A 152 27.84 17.74 3.87
C VAL A 152 28.16 16.30 4.25
N LEU A 153 27.44 15.75 5.21
CA LEU A 153 27.60 14.37 5.67
C LEU A 153 26.25 13.65 5.68
N LEU A 154 26.23 12.42 5.19
CA LEU A 154 25.10 11.51 5.25
C LEU A 154 25.11 10.76 6.58
N GLY A 155 24.07 10.94 7.39
CA GLY A 155 23.87 10.26 8.66
C GLY A 155 22.75 9.21 8.62
N ASP A 156 22.60 8.47 9.72
CA ASP A 156 21.51 7.52 9.95
C ASP A 156 21.38 6.40 8.88
N PHE A 157 22.50 5.73 8.56
CA PHE A 157 22.57 4.53 7.69
C PHE A 157 21.68 3.38 8.18
N GLY A 158 20.39 3.39 7.87
CA GLY A 158 19.49 2.23 7.98
C GLY A 158 19.28 1.61 9.37
N ILE A 159 20.00 2.05 10.41
CA ILE A 159 19.98 1.48 11.77
C ILE A 159 18.57 1.55 12.39
N ALA A 160 17.75 2.48 11.87
CA ALA A 160 16.35 2.70 12.20
C ALA A 160 15.36 1.71 11.55
N ARG A 161 15.75 1.00 10.47
CA ARG A 161 14.86 0.13 9.68
C ARG A 161 15.15 -1.36 9.84
N ALA A 162 15.55 -1.76 11.04
CA ALA A 162 15.24 -3.08 11.58
C ALA A 162 13.71 -3.36 11.71
N LEU A 163 12.88 -2.75 10.87
CA LEU A 163 11.43 -2.87 10.72
C LEU A 163 11.04 -3.50 9.38
N ASP A 164 12.00 -3.76 8.48
CA ASP A 164 11.73 -4.24 7.11
C ASP A 164 11.17 -5.70 7.03
N ASP A 165 10.86 -6.36 8.16
CA ASP A 165 10.18 -7.68 8.20
C ASP A 165 8.91 -7.71 9.06
N VAL A 166 8.52 -6.60 9.68
CA VAL A 166 7.30 -6.53 10.50
C VAL A 166 6.45 -5.39 9.97
N GLY A 167 5.27 -5.73 9.48
CA GLY A 167 4.34 -4.84 8.80
C GLY A 167 4.32 -3.43 9.38
N LEU A 168 4.36 -2.44 8.47
CA LEU A 168 4.22 -1.02 8.78
C LEU A 168 2.83 -0.72 9.38
N THR A 169 2.64 -1.05 10.64
CA THR A 169 1.46 -0.69 11.44
C THR A 169 1.89 -0.36 12.87
N ALA A 170 2.26 0.90 13.11
CA ALA A 170 1.93 1.66 14.33
C ALA A 170 2.75 2.97 14.37
N THR A 171 2.06 4.09 14.59
CA THR A 171 2.55 5.45 14.94
C THR A 171 3.05 6.39 13.84
N GLY A 172 2.76 7.69 14.02
CA GLY A 172 2.99 8.80 13.08
C GLY A 172 4.46 9.09 12.71
N ALA A 173 5.44 8.39 13.28
CA ALA A 173 6.83 8.43 12.81
C ALA A 173 7.01 7.72 11.45
N VAL A 174 6.10 6.80 11.10
CA VAL A 174 6.09 6.07 9.83
C VAL A 174 5.75 7.01 8.65
N LEU A 175 4.92 8.03 8.87
CA LEU A 175 4.45 8.95 7.82
C LEU A 175 5.60 9.77 7.19
N ALA A 176 6.62 10.14 7.97
CA ALA A 176 7.74 10.95 7.50
C ALA A 176 8.72 10.20 6.59
N THR A 177 8.77 8.86 6.68
CA THR A 177 9.69 8.04 5.89
C THR A 177 9.07 7.56 4.58
N VAL A 178 7.73 7.50 4.52
CA VAL A 178 6.99 7.12 3.31
C VAL A 178 7.16 8.13 2.18
N GLY A 179 7.28 9.43 2.49
CA GLY A 179 7.36 10.51 1.49
C GLY A 179 8.62 10.53 0.61
N TYR A 180 9.55 9.60 0.82
CA TYR A 180 10.76 9.43 0.01
C TYR A 180 10.96 7.99 -0.46
N ALA A 181 10.06 7.05 -0.12
CA ALA A 181 10.27 5.63 -0.37
C ALA A 181 10.10 5.28 -1.85
N ALA A 182 11.00 4.44 -2.36
CA ALA A 182 10.91 3.92 -3.71
C ALA A 182 9.72 2.94 -3.86
N PRO A 183 9.08 2.84 -5.04
CA PRO A 183 7.94 1.95 -5.29
C PRO A 183 8.20 0.50 -4.85
N GLU A 184 9.38 -0.03 -5.16
CA GLU A 184 9.78 -1.41 -4.86
C GLU A 184 10.02 -1.66 -3.37
N VAL A 185 10.33 -0.62 -2.58
CA VAL A 185 10.39 -0.71 -1.12
C VAL A 185 8.97 -0.82 -0.56
N LEU A 186 7.99 -0.19 -1.19
CA LEU A 186 6.59 -0.20 -0.77
C LEU A 186 5.86 -1.48 -1.18
N SER A 187 6.21 -2.06 -2.33
CA SER A 187 5.64 -3.32 -2.83
C SER A 187 6.36 -4.59 -2.32
N ASN A 188 7.35 -4.43 -1.44
CA ASN A 188 8.22 -5.54 -1.00
C ASN A 188 8.88 -6.30 -2.17
N GLY A 189 9.25 -5.56 -3.22
CA GLY A 189 9.96 -6.08 -4.38
C GLY A 189 11.45 -6.30 -4.09
N ARG A 190 12.18 -6.82 -5.10
CA ARG A 190 13.65 -6.90 -5.01
C ARG A 190 14.24 -5.49 -5.01
N ILE A 191 15.04 -5.19 -4.01
CA ILE A 191 15.70 -3.89 -3.86
C ILE A 191 17.20 -3.98 -4.14
N ASP A 192 17.74 -2.94 -4.77
CA ASP A 192 19.17 -2.67 -4.92
C ASP A 192 19.45 -1.18 -4.62
N GLY A 193 20.66 -0.69 -4.88
CA GLY A 193 21.03 0.71 -4.64
C GLY A 193 20.14 1.75 -5.34
N ARG A 194 19.33 1.37 -6.33
CA ARG A 194 18.41 2.27 -7.04
C ARG A 194 17.25 2.75 -6.20
N VAL A 195 16.97 2.11 -5.06
CA VAL A 195 16.02 2.65 -4.07
C VAL A 195 16.53 3.97 -3.50
N ASP A 196 17.83 4.08 -3.22
CA ASP A 196 18.44 5.31 -2.70
C ASP A 196 18.48 6.39 -3.77
N ILE A 197 18.64 6.02 -5.04
CA ILE A 197 18.60 6.96 -6.18
C ILE A 197 17.21 7.60 -6.30
N TYR A 198 16.14 6.80 -6.17
CA TYR A 198 14.78 7.31 -6.16
C TYR A 198 14.56 8.29 -4.99
N SER A 199 14.94 7.89 -3.79
CA SER A 199 14.82 8.73 -2.60
C SER A 199 15.67 10.01 -2.68
N LEU A 200 16.84 9.95 -3.33
CA LEU A 200 17.68 11.11 -3.63
C LEU A 200 16.99 12.06 -4.64
N GLY A 201 16.28 11.52 -5.63
CA GLY A 201 15.42 12.29 -6.53
C GLY A 201 14.28 13.02 -5.78
N CYS A 202 13.57 12.31 -4.91
CA CYS A 202 12.55 12.91 -4.03
C CYS A 202 13.15 14.02 -3.16
N THR A 203 14.35 13.80 -2.63
CA THR A 203 15.06 14.77 -1.80
C THR A 203 15.50 16.00 -2.59
N LEU A 204 16.00 15.82 -3.82
CA LEU A 204 16.34 16.93 -4.71
C LEU A 204 15.10 17.78 -5.00
N PHE A 205 13.96 17.16 -5.34
CA PHE A 205 12.71 17.90 -5.53
C PHE A 205 12.34 18.71 -4.28
N ARG A 206 12.38 18.09 -3.10
CA ARG A 206 12.10 18.76 -1.82
C ARG A 206 12.97 19.98 -1.57
N LEU A 207 14.28 19.85 -1.79
CA LEU A 207 15.23 20.94 -1.57
C LEU A 207 15.08 22.08 -2.59
N LEU A 208 14.60 21.77 -3.80
CA LEU A 208 14.37 22.77 -4.85
C LEU A 208 13.05 23.52 -4.67
N THR A 209 11.98 22.82 -4.30
CA THR A 209 10.61 23.36 -4.32
C THR A 209 10.07 23.72 -2.94
N GLY A 210 10.69 23.21 -1.87
CA GLY A 210 10.15 23.35 -0.52
C GLY A 210 8.91 22.47 -0.24
N HIS A 211 8.57 21.53 -1.13
CA HIS A 211 7.42 20.63 -1.03
C HIS A 211 7.86 19.16 -1.19
N THR A 212 7.24 18.20 -0.50
CA THR A 212 7.50 16.78 -0.83
C THR A 212 6.92 16.47 -2.21
N PRO A 213 7.49 15.49 -2.95
CA PRO A 213 7.00 15.20 -4.30
C PRO A 213 5.52 14.82 -4.33
N PHE A 214 5.06 14.10 -3.32
CA PHE A 214 3.65 13.77 -3.12
C PHE A 214 3.25 14.22 -1.72
N GLU A 215 2.13 14.94 -1.62
CA GLU A 215 1.64 15.50 -0.36
C GLU A 215 0.97 14.43 0.51
N ALA A 216 1.19 14.53 1.82
CA ALA A 216 0.58 13.66 2.83
C ALA A 216 -0.81 14.11 3.28
N THR A 217 -1.44 15.05 2.58
CA THR A 217 -2.76 15.62 2.91
C THR A 217 -3.85 14.56 2.97
N ASN A 218 -3.71 13.47 2.20
CA ASN A 218 -4.64 12.33 2.19
C ASN A 218 -4.11 11.10 2.98
N GLY A 219 -3.12 11.30 3.85
CA GLY A 219 -2.55 10.25 4.72
C GLY A 219 -1.47 9.39 4.04
N ALA A 220 -0.86 8.49 4.84
CA ALA A 220 0.29 7.68 4.41
C ALA A 220 0.01 6.81 3.18
N ALA A 221 -1.18 6.21 3.12
CA ALA A 221 -1.56 5.32 2.03
C ALA A 221 -1.63 6.06 0.68
N ALA A 222 -2.15 7.29 0.67
CA ALA A 222 -2.20 8.10 -0.55
C ALA A 222 -0.78 8.46 -1.05
N VAL A 223 0.14 8.78 -0.13
CA VAL A 223 1.55 9.04 -0.47
C VAL A 223 2.22 7.78 -1.02
N MET A 224 1.96 6.61 -0.42
CA MET A 224 2.45 5.32 -0.94
C MET A 224 1.95 5.08 -2.37
N MET A 225 0.64 5.21 -2.59
CA MET A 225 0.04 5.05 -3.91
C MET A 225 0.61 6.04 -4.93
N ALA A 226 0.86 7.28 -4.52
CA ALA A 226 1.47 8.28 -5.40
C ALA A 226 2.91 7.91 -5.77
N HIS A 227 3.70 7.42 -4.80
CA HIS A 227 5.03 6.87 -5.09
C HIS A 227 4.97 5.67 -6.04
N MET A 228 3.92 4.85 -6.00
CA MET A 228 3.77 3.70 -6.90
C MET A 228 3.28 4.08 -8.30
N PHE A 229 2.30 4.98 -8.43
CA PHE A 229 1.55 5.16 -9.68
C PHE A 229 1.55 6.59 -10.24
N THR A 230 1.62 7.61 -9.39
CA THR A 230 1.56 9.00 -9.86
C THR A 230 2.86 9.39 -10.56
N PRO A 231 2.82 9.99 -11.77
CA PRO A 231 4.02 10.49 -12.43
C PRO A 231 4.83 11.43 -11.52
N PRO A 232 6.18 11.43 -11.60
CA PRO A 232 6.99 12.38 -10.86
C PRO A 232 6.58 13.83 -11.15
N PRO A 233 6.44 14.69 -10.13
CA PRO A 233 6.10 16.10 -10.34
C PRO A 233 7.26 16.85 -11.00
N ARG A 234 6.92 17.92 -11.73
CA ARG A 234 7.92 18.82 -12.34
C ARG A 234 8.27 19.94 -11.37
N PRO A 235 9.55 20.12 -10.98
CA PRO A 235 9.95 21.24 -10.13
C PRO A 235 9.65 22.62 -10.75
N SER A 236 9.67 22.74 -12.08
CA SER A 236 9.33 23.99 -12.77
C SER A 236 7.86 24.43 -12.59
N ASP A 237 6.94 23.48 -12.38
CA ASP A 237 5.53 23.80 -12.11
C ASP A 237 5.36 24.47 -10.74
N ALA A 238 6.18 24.07 -9.75
CA ALA A 238 6.14 24.64 -8.40
C ALA A 238 6.98 25.91 -8.27
N VAL A 239 8.11 25.98 -8.98
CA VAL A 239 9.03 27.12 -8.96
C VAL A 239 9.40 27.48 -10.41
N PRO A 240 8.63 28.37 -11.06
CA PRO A 240 8.81 28.70 -12.49
C PRO A 240 10.18 29.28 -12.88
N SER A 241 10.98 29.72 -11.91
CA SER A 241 12.34 30.21 -12.15
C SER A 241 13.38 29.09 -12.29
N LEU A 242 13.02 27.83 -12.00
CA LEU A 242 13.91 26.69 -12.16
C LEU A 242 14.07 26.28 -13.63
N PRO A 243 15.27 25.89 -14.08
CA PRO A 243 15.47 25.35 -15.42
C PRO A 243 14.65 24.08 -15.67
N VAL A 244 13.98 24.00 -16.82
CA VAL A 244 13.19 22.83 -17.27
C VAL A 244 14.04 21.56 -17.35
N GLY A 245 15.36 21.68 -17.53
CA GLY A 245 16.27 20.53 -17.47
C GLY A 245 16.18 19.75 -16.15
N LEU A 246 15.82 20.39 -15.04
CA LEU A 246 15.63 19.72 -13.75
C LEU A 246 14.37 18.83 -13.74
N ASP A 247 13.36 19.13 -14.56
CA ASP A 247 12.16 18.29 -14.68
C ASP A 247 12.54 16.90 -15.20
N HIS A 248 13.40 16.82 -16.21
CA HIS A 248 13.90 15.56 -16.73
C HIS A 248 14.73 14.79 -15.70
N VAL A 249 15.55 15.49 -14.91
CA VAL A 249 16.35 14.85 -13.86
C VAL A 249 15.44 14.22 -12.81
N ILE A 250 14.41 14.93 -12.35
CA ILE A 250 13.44 14.40 -11.39
C ILE A 250 12.65 13.23 -12.00
N ALA A 251 12.21 13.35 -13.25
CA ALA A 251 11.48 12.29 -13.94
C ALA A 251 12.29 10.98 -14.05
N ILE A 252 13.57 11.07 -14.42
CA ILE A 252 14.46 9.89 -14.52
C ILE A 252 14.77 9.34 -13.13
N ALA A 253 15.15 10.18 -12.16
CA ALA A 253 15.49 9.74 -10.81
C ALA A 253 14.32 9.00 -10.13
N MET A 254 13.10 9.52 -10.33
CA MET A 254 11.87 8.99 -9.73
C MET A 254 11.08 8.07 -10.68
N ALA A 255 11.72 7.53 -11.73
CA ALA A 255 11.06 6.57 -12.61
C ALA A 255 10.55 5.36 -11.80
N LYS A 256 9.34 4.89 -12.11
CA LYS A 256 8.72 3.80 -11.34
C LYS A 256 9.48 2.50 -11.50
N ASP A 257 9.83 2.17 -12.74
CA ASP A 257 10.76 1.09 -13.05
C ASP A 257 12.19 1.47 -12.61
N PRO A 258 12.82 0.70 -11.69
CA PRO A 258 14.21 0.92 -11.30
C PRO A 258 15.18 0.90 -12.49
N ALA A 259 14.91 0.13 -13.55
CA ALA A 259 15.75 0.05 -14.74
C ALA A 259 15.77 1.34 -15.57
N ALA A 260 14.75 2.18 -15.45
CA ALA A 260 14.67 3.47 -16.12
C ALA A 260 15.35 4.61 -15.33
N ARG A 261 15.90 4.33 -14.14
CA ARG A 261 16.58 5.34 -13.30
C ARG A 261 18.03 5.53 -13.69
N PHE A 262 18.66 6.56 -13.11
CA PHE A 262 20.11 6.74 -13.21
C PHE A 262 20.87 5.50 -12.72
N PRO A 263 21.99 5.15 -13.36
CA PRO A 263 22.78 3.98 -12.97
C PRO A 263 23.53 4.17 -11.64
N SER A 264 23.73 5.41 -11.18
CA SER A 264 24.34 5.73 -9.89
C SER A 264 23.82 7.07 -9.34
N ALA A 265 24.04 7.32 -8.05
CA ALA A 265 23.71 8.61 -7.43
C ALA A 265 24.58 9.74 -8.02
N GLY A 266 25.84 9.45 -8.34
CA GLY A 266 26.73 10.37 -9.04
C GLY A 266 26.21 10.80 -10.41
N ALA A 267 25.62 9.88 -11.18
CA ALA A 267 25.02 10.21 -12.48
C ALA A 267 23.83 11.17 -12.35
N LEU A 268 22.96 10.95 -11.34
CA LEU A 268 21.88 11.88 -11.00
C LEU A 268 22.44 13.27 -10.66
N ALA A 269 23.44 13.35 -9.77
CA ALA A 269 24.03 14.61 -9.35
C ALA A 269 24.68 15.38 -10.51
N GLN A 270 25.38 14.68 -11.41
CA GLN A 270 25.97 15.29 -12.61
C GLN A 270 24.91 15.85 -13.56
N ALA A 271 23.80 15.13 -13.73
CA ALA A 271 22.66 15.60 -14.54
C ALA A 271 22.02 16.86 -13.93
N ALA A 272 21.76 16.85 -12.62
CA ALA A 272 21.24 18.01 -11.89
C ALA A 272 22.15 19.25 -11.99
N ALA A 273 23.46 19.05 -11.79
CA ALA A 273 24.45 20.13 -11.89
C ALA A 273 24.57 20.68 -13.31
N SER A 274 24.39 19.84 -14.33
CA SER A 274 24.41 20.27 -15.73
C SER A 274 23.15 21.06 -16.09
N ALA A 275 21.97 20.59 -15.64
CA ALA A 275 20.71 21.29 -15.85
C ALA A 275 20.68 22.69 -15.23
N LEU A 276 21.36 22.90 -14.09
CA LEU A 276 21.51 24.24 -13.50
C LEU A 276 22.48 25.15 -14.23
N ARG A 277 23.55 24.61 -14.83
CA ARG A 277 24.59 25.41 -15.52
C ARG A 277 24.18 25.83 -16.93
N ASP A 278 23.44 24.98 -17.63
CA ASP A 278 23.03 25.23 -19.01
C ASP A 278 21.54 24.86 -19.19
N PRO A 279 20.62 25.84 -19.03
CA PRO A 279 19.18 25.62 -19.14
C PRO A 279 18.73 25.14 -20.53
N THR A 280 19.57 25.30 -21.57
CA THR A 280 19.25 24.97 -22.96
C THR A 280 19.72 23.58 -23.38
N ARG A 281 20.54 22.92 -22.54
CA ARG A 281 21.12 21.63 -22.86
C ARG A 281 20.11 20.51 -22.60
N TYR A 282 19.65 19.89 -23.68
CA TYR A 282 18.87 18.66 -23.62
C TYR A 282 19.72 17.54 -22.98
N VAL A 283 19.26 17.00 -21.85
CA VAL A 283 19.82 15.76 -21.29
C VAL A 283 19.26 14.62 -22.15
N PRO A 284 20.10 13.89 -22.91
CA PRO A 284 19.63 12.75 -23.68
C PRO A 284 18.99 11.76 -22.71
N LEU A 285 17.74 11.36 -22.98
CA LEU A 285 17.12 10.24 -22.28
C LEU A 285 18.09 9.04 -22.37
N PRO A 286 18.35 8.31 -21.26
CA PRO A 286 18.97 7.01 -21.41
C PRO A 286 18.12 6.21 -22.42
N PRO A 287 18.73 5.49 -23.37
CA PRO A 287 17.97 4.70 -24.31
C PRO A 287 17.07 3.77 -23.50
N VAL A 288 15.76 3.86 -23.73
CA VAL A 288 14.84 2.77 -23.39
C VAL A 288 15.46 1.54 -24.03
N PRO A 289 15.78 0.47 -23.27
CA PRO A 289 16.22 -0.77 -23.88
C PRO A 289 15.08 -1.23 -24.78
N SER A 290 15.23 -0.97 -26.08
CA SER A 290 14.50 -1.68 -27.11
C SER A 290 14.85 -3.13 -26.85
N GLY A 291 13.84 -3.97 -26.66
CA GLY A 291 14.01 -5.38 -26.36
C GLY A 291 14.71 -6.08 -27.53
N GLU A 292 16.04 -6.02 -27.57
CA GLU A 292 16.88 -6.86 -28.40
C GLU A 292 18.35 -6.71 -28.00
N VAL A 293 19.02 -7.86 -27.81
CA VAL A 293 20.49 -8.07 -27.79
C VAL A 293 21.18 -7.78 -26.43
N HIS A 294 21.85 -8.69 -25.70
CA HIS A 294 22.51 -9.95 -26.01
C HIS A 294 22.57 -10.87 -24.78
N SER A 295 22.49 -12.18 -25.03
CA SER A 295 22.91 -13.25 -24.13
C SER A 295 24.35 -13.05 -23.65
N TYR A 296 24.59 -13.16 -22.35
CA TYR A 296 25.91 -13.39 -21.77
C TYR A 296 25.92 -14.74 -21.03
N PRO A 297 27.11 -15.36 -20.92
CA PRO A 297 27.28 -16.81 -21.04
C PRO A 297 26.92 -17.57 -19.77
N HIS A 298 26.49 -18.82 -19.96
CA HIS A 298 26.43 -19.83 -18.91
C HIS A 298 27.82 -20.01 -18.27
N THR A 299 28.04 -19.41 -17.10
CA THR A 299 29.04 -19.92 -16.15
C THR A 299 28.46 -21.12 -15.44
N SER A 300 28.98 -22.30 -15.76
CA SER A 300 28.73 -23.54 -15.02
C SER A 300 29.08 -23.37 -13.53
N PRO A 301 28.30 -23.96 -12.60
CA PRO A 301 28.66 -23.97 -11.19
C PRO A 301 29.89 -24.88 -10.92
N PRO A 302 30.69 -24.59 -9.87
CA PRO A 302 31.90 -25.35 -9.53
C PRO A 302 31.61 -26.78 -9.01
N PRO A 303 32.59 -27.72 -9.07
CA PRO A 303 32.33 -29.17 -9.16
C PRO A 303 31.96 -29.92 -7.86
N TRP A 304 31.56 -29.27 -6.77
CA TRP A 304 31.45 -29.95 -5.47
C TRP A 304 30.02 -30.13 -4.92
N GLN A 305 28.99 -29.95 -5.75
CA GLN A 305 27.61 -30.30 -5.40
C GLN A 305 27.03 -31.29 -6.40
N GLN A 306 27.46 -32.55 -6.29
CA GLN A 306 26.72 -33.69 -6.85
C GLN A 306 26.02 -34.42 -5.70
N HIS A 307 24.72 -34.21 -5.57
CA HIS A 307 23.88 -35.18 -4.85
C HIS A 307 23.55 -36.35 -5.79
N PRO A 308 23.46 -37.60 -5.28
CA PRO A 308 23.29 -38.78 -6.13
C PRO A 308 21.94 -38.77 -6.86
N ALA A 309 21.95 -39.17 -8.13
CA ALA A 309 20.76 -39.33 -8.95
C ALA A 309 19.82 -40.42 -8.41
N SER A 310 18.54 -40.10 -8.26
CA SER A 310 17.48 -41.08 -8.04
C SER A 310 17.34 -42.00 -9.27
N PRO A 311 17.10 -43.32 -9.11
CA PRO A 311 17.01 -44.24 -10.23
C PRO A 311 15.69 -44.10 -11.01
N PRO A 312 15.64 -44.51 -12.30
CA PRO A 312 14.48 -44.27 -13.16
C PRO A 312 13.39 -45.31 -12.92
N GLN A 313 12.17 -44.86 -12.62
CA GLN A 313 11.01 -45.74 -12.53
C GLN A 313 10.47 -46.08 -13.93
N ARG A 314 10.60 -47.36 -14.30
CA ARG A 314 10.01 -47.99 -15.49
C ARG A 314 8.48 -47.98 -15.41
N ARG A 315 7.86 -47.60 -16.54
CA ARG A 315 6.45 -47.84 -16.85
C ARG A 315 6.12 -49.33 -16.83
N ARG A 316 5.06 -49.72 -16.13
CA ARG A 316 4.26 -50.91 -16.43
C ARG A 316 2.77 -50.59 -16.26
N HIS A 317 2.03 -50.73 -17.35
CA HIS A 317 0.58 -50.80 -17.35
C HIS A 317 0.11 -52.16 -16.82
N GLY A 318 -1.01 -52.18 -16.10
CA GLY A 318 -1.87 -53.37 -15.98
C GLY A 318 -2.41 -53.67 -14.59
N LEU A 319 -3.74 -53.51 -14.45
CA LEU A 319 -4.66 -53.99 -13.39
C LEU A 319 -4.46 -53.31 -12.01
N ILE A 320 -5.47 -52.71 -11.37
CA ILE A 320 -6.73 -53.32 -10.95
C ILE A 320 -7.81 -52.22 -10.86
N GLY A 321 -8.91 -52.42 -11.59
CA GLY A 321 -10.18 -51.73 -11.36
C GLY A 321 -10.97 -52.37 -10.21
N ALA A 322 -12.00 -51.65 -9.76
CA ALA A 322 -12.92 -51.96 -8.67
C ALA A 322 -12.43 -51.57 -7.27
N THR A 323 -12.79 -50.35 -6.81
CA THR A 323 -13.09 -50.03 -5.38
C THR A 323 -13.57 -48.59 -5.14
N LEU A 324 -13.72 -47.72 -6.16
CA LEU A 324 -14.13 -46.31 -5.95
C LEU A 324 -15.54 -45.93 -6.45
N VAL A 325 -16.44 -46.90 -6.60
CA VAL A 325 -17.88 -46.64 -6.89
C VAL A 325 -18.78 -46.94 -5.67
N GLY A 326 -18.27 -47.61 -4.64
CA GLY A 326 -19.06 -48.00 -3.46
C GLY A 326 -19.25 -46.92 -2.38
N VAL A 327 -18.42 -45.87 -2.35
CA VAL A 327 -18.43 -44.90 -1.23
C VAL A 327 -19.32 -43.68 -1.53
N VAL A 328 -19.64 -43.40 -2.81
CA VAL A 328 -20.45 -42.24 -3.20
C VAL A 328 -21.96 -42.50 -3.07
N LEU A 329 -22.40 -43.77 -3.04
CA LEU A 329 -23.83 -44.13 -2.93
C LEU A 329 -24.34 -44.34 -1.49
N LEU A 330 -23.46 -44.34 -0.47
CA LEU A 330 -23.85 -44.57 0.93
C LEU A 330 -24.15 -43.29 1.72
N VAL A 331 -23.74 -42.11 1.24
CA VAL A 331 -24.00 -40.83 1.93
C VAL A 331 -25.31 -40.16 1.48
N ALA A 332 -25.84 -40.53 0.30
CA ALA A 332 -27.13 -40.02 -0.19
C ALA A 332 -28.36 -40.74 0.41
N GLY A 333 -28.18 -41.82 1.18
CA GLY A 333 -29.27 -42.67 1.69
C GLY A 333 -29.78 -42.38 3.10
N VAL A 334 -29.22 -41.41 3.84
CA VAL A 334 -29.45 -41.29 5.31
C VAL A 334 -30.27 -40.05 5.73
N ILE A 335 -30.76 -39.18 4.83
CA ILE A 335 -31.56 -37.98 5.22
C ILE A 335 -33.03 -38.03 4.74
N VAL A 336 -33.61 -39.22 4.51
CA VAL A 336 -35.04 -39.33 4.09
C VAL A 336 -35.94 -40.13 5.05
N LEU A 337 -35.45 -40.61 6.20
CA LEU A 337 -36.28 -41.40 7.10
C LEU A 337 -36.27 -40.89 8.55
N ALA A 338 -37.07 -39.86 8.82
CA ALA A 338 -37.63 -39.62 10.15
C ALA A 338 -38.80 -38.60 10.09
N TRP A 339 -39.98 -39.08 9.68
CA TRP A 339 -41.26 -38.48 10.09
C TRP A 339 -41.85 -39.31 11.23
N PRO A 340 -42.36 -38.69 12.30
CA PRO A 340 -43.37 -39.30 13.15
C PRO A 340 -44.75 -38.71 12.82
N GLN A 341 -45.70 -39.59 12.50
CA GLN A 341 -47.14 -39.32 12.54
C GLN A 341 -47.67 -39.69 13.92
N THR A 342 -48.56 -38.88 14.51
CA THR A 342 -49.64 -39.37 15.38
C THR A 342 -50.85 -38.43 15.34
N THR A 343 -51.92 -38.94 14.74
CA THR A 343 -53.34 -38.98 15.18
C THR A 343 -54.04 -37.70 15.66
N GLY A 344 -55.17 -37.40 15.01
CA GLY A 344 -56.10 -36.33 15.38
C GLY A 344 -57.35 -36.80 16.13
N THR A 345 -58.26 -35.83 16.32
CA THR A 345 -59.73 -35.81 16.62
C THR A 345 -59.99 -34.50 17.37
N GLY A 346 -61.02 -33.66 17.17
CA GLY A 346 -62.19 -33.60 16.30
C GLY A 346 -63.10 -32.46 16.83
N ALA A 347 -63.93 -31.86 15.95
CA ALA A 347 -65.11 -30.99 16.22
C ALA A 347 -64.85 -29.61 16.89
N ASP A 348 -65.58 -28.52 16.64
CA ASP A 348 -66.79 -28.25 15.88
C ASP A 348 -66.92 -26.73 15.56
N LYS A 349 -67.71 -26.42 14.52
CA LYS A 349 -68.39 -25.18 14.08
C LYS A 349 -68.06 -23.78 14.65
N GLY A 350 -67.98 -22.82 13.71
CA GLY A 350 -68.36 -21.41 13.94
C GLY A 350 -68.14 -20.52 12.72
N ALA A 351 -69.22 -20.15 12.02
CA ALA A 351 -69.22 -19.19 10.92
C ALA A 351 -68.90 -17.76 11.39
N GLY A 352 -68.22 -16.97 10.56
CA GLY A 352 -68.06 -15.53 10.78
C GLY A 352 -67.08 -14.87 9.81
N THR A 353 -67.63 -14.10 8.88
CA THR A 353 -66.98 -13.06 8.07
C THR A 353 -66.10 -12.12 8.90
N ASN A 354 -64.87 -11.83 8.45
CA ASN A 354 -64.28 -10.47 8.33
C ASN A 354 -62.81 -10.49 7.85
N SER A 355 -62.45 -9.41 7.15
CA SER A 355 -61.20 -9.04 6.47
C SER A 355 -59.86 -9.59 6.99
N PRO A 356 -58.84 -9.73 6.11
CA PRO A 356 -57.50 -10.18 6.51
C PRO A 356 -56.79 -9.09 7.33
N ALA A 357 -56.60 -9.37 8.62
CA ALA A 357 -55.65 -8.66 9.46
C ALA A 357 -54.23 -9.04 9.05
N ALA A 358 -53.39 -8.02 8.96
CA ALA A 358 -51.99 -8.06 8.55
C ALA A 358 -51.20 -9.20 9.22
N SER A 359 -50.50 -9.98 8.39
CA SER A 359 -49.43 -10.87 8.85
C SER A 359 -48.32 -10.02 9.48
N ALA A 360 -48.14 -10.20 10.79
CA ALA A 360 -47.03 -9.64 11.52
C ALA A 360 -45.70 -10.14 10.95
N SER A 361 -44.91 -9.21 10.38
CA SER A 361 -43.48 -9.39 10.16
C SER A 361 -42.77 -9.61 11.51
N PRO A 362 -41.71 -10.43 11.59
CA PRO A 362 -40.92 -10.52 12.81
C PRO A 362 -40.22 -9.16 13.01
N GLN A 363 -40.76 -8.33 13.90
CA GLN A 363 -40.12 -7.11 14.38
C GLN A 363 -38.96 -7.49 15.29
N GLY A 364 -37.77 -7.62 14.71
CA GLY A 364 -36.55 -7.31 15.46
C GLY A 364 -36.54 -5.81 15.82
N PRO A 365 -35.81 -5.39 16.87
CA PRO A 365 -35.67 -3.97 17.19
C PRO A 365 -35.21 -3.19 15.95
N ALA A 366 -35.77 -1.98 15.77
CA ALA A 366 -35.40 -1.11 14.67
C ALA A 366 -33.87 -0.91 14.69
N ALA A 367 -33.21 -1.18 13.57
CA ALA A 367 -31.77 -0.95 13.46
C ALA A 367 -31.47 0.50 13.83
N THR A 368 -30.50 0.71 14.72
CA THR A 368 -29.99 2.04 15.06
C THR A 368 -29.67 2.78 13.77
N ASN A 369 -30.13 4.02 13.62
CA ASN A 369 -29.76 4.85 12.48
C ASN A 369 -28.23 4.98 12.44
N VAL A 370 -27.59 4.30 11.48
CA VAL A 370 -26.16 4.41 11.26
C VAL A 370 -25.88 5.76 10.62
N GLY A 371 -25.06 6.56 11.29
CA GLY A 371 -24.61 7.86 10.78
C GLY A 371 -23.41 7.74 9.83
N PRO A 372 -23.11 8.78 9.02
CA PRO A 372 -22.02 8.74 8.04
C PRO A 372 -20.65 8.37 8.62
N ALA A 373 -20.34 8.83 9.84
CA ALA A 373 -19.07 8.55 10.51
C ALA A 373 -18.87 7.05 10.86
N GLN A 374 -19.96 6.27 10.94
CA GLN A 374 -19.93 4.85 11.30
C GLN A 374 -19.89 3.93 10.07
N LEU A 375 -20.16 4.46 8.88
CA LEU A 375 -20.22 3.67 7.65
C LEU A 375 -18.89 3.00 7.35
N ARG A 376 -17.77 3.69 7.59
CA ARG A 376 -16.44 3.17 7.28
C ARG A 376 -16.11 1.85 7.99
N SER A 377 -16.52 1.70 9.24
CA SER A 377 -16.26 0.49 10.03
C SER A 377 -17.07 -0.73 9.61
N ILE A 378 -18.09 -0.55 8.75
CA ILE A 378 -18.94 -1.65 8.25
C ILE A 378 -18.25 -2.40 7.11
N LEU A 379 -17.38 -1.73 6.34
CA LEU A 379 -16.64 -2.34 5.23
C LEU A 379 -15.67 -3.44 5.71
N LEU A 380 -15.42 -4.43 4.87
CA LEU A 380 -14.47 -5.52 5.12
C LEU A 380 -13.04 -5.01 4.87
N SER A 381 -12.09 -5.40 5.71
CA SER A 381 -10.67 -5.14 5.44
C SER A 381 -10.13 -6.09 4.38
N ALA A 382 -8.97 -5.75 3.79
CA ALA A 382 -8.28 -6.61 2.82
C ALA A 382 -8.08 -8.06 3.33
N ALA A 383 -7.74 -8.23 4.61
CA ALA A 383 -7.54 -9.55 5.23
C ALA A 383 -8.82 -10.39 5.36
N GLN A 384 -9.98 -9.77 5.20
CA GLN A 384 -11.30 -10.40 5.35
C GLN A 384 -11.95 -10.64 3.99
N LEU A 385 -11.35 -10.12 2.93
CA LEU A 385 -11.75 -10.40 1.56
C LEU A 385 -10.98 -11.61 1.04
N PRO A 386 -11.60 -12.44 0.19
CA PRO A 386 -10.91 -13.55 -0.42
C PRO A 386 -9.80 -13.03 -1.34
N ALA A 387 -8.59 -13.58 -1.16
CA ALA A 387 -7.40 -13.26 -1.95
C ALA A 387 -7.63 -13.40 -3.46
N ALA A 388 -6.76 -12.80 -4.28
CA ALA A 388 -6.77 -12.96 -5.73
C ALA A 388 -6.64 -14.43 -6.14
N ALA A 389 -7.00 -14.78 -7.39
CA ALA A 389 -7.03 -16.17 -7.84
C ALA A 389 -5.64 -16.85 -7.79
N ASN A 390 -4.58 -16.03 -7.85
CA ASN A 390 -3.18 -16.44 -7.71
C ASN A 390 -2.70 -16.59 -6.25
N GLY A 391 -3.55 -16.28 -5.26
CA GLY A 391 -3.23 -16.32 -3.82
C GLY A 391 -2.72 -15.00 -3.24
N ASP A 392 -2.55 -13.96 -4.06
CA ASP A 392 -2.06 -12.65 -3.61
C ASP A 392 -3.11 -11.89 -2.80
N PRO A 393 -2.69 -11.10 -1.79
CA PRO A 393 -3.61 -10.27 -1.04
C PRO A 393 -4.19 -9.16 -1.94
N LEU A 394 -5.46 -8.84 -1.73
CA LEU A 394 -6.09 -7.68 -2.35
C LEU A 394 -5.55 -6.39 -1.70
N VAL A 395 -5.15 -5.41 -2.51
CA VAL A 395 -4.62 -4.12 -2.08
C VAL A 395 -5.68 -3.05 -2.24
N LEU A 396 -5.79 -2.13 -1.28
CA LEU A 396 -6.72 -1.00 -1.34
C LEU A 396 -6.28 0.00 -2.43
N GLU A 397 -7.06 0.14 -3.49
CA GLU A 397 -6.85 1.06 -4.60
C GLU A 397 -7.52 2.41 -4.38
N GLN A 398 -8.75 2.38 -3.85
CA GLN A 398 -9.55 3.57 -3.63
C GLN A 398 -10.28 3.51 -2.29
N ASP A 399 -10.31 4.64 -1.60
CA ASP A 399 -11.06 4.90 -0.38
C ASP A 399 -11.80 6.23 -0.56
N SER A 400 -13.13 6.21 -0.50
CA SER A 400 -13.93 7.42 -0.71
C SER A 400 -15.12 7.49 0.26
N ALA A 401 -15.51 8.71 0.62
CA ALA A 401 -16.77 9.03 1.29
C ALA A 401 -17.77 9.71 0.33
N SER A 402 -17.57 9.57 -0.97
CA SER A 402 -18.39 10.11 -2.05
C SER A 402 -18.83 9.00 -3.01
N LEU A 403 -19.95 9.21 -3.69
CA LEU A 403 -20.42 8.31 -4.75
C LEU A 403 -19.38 8.27 -5.89
N LEU A 404 -19.31 7.12 -6.56
CA LEU A 404 -18.47 6.91 -7.73
C LEU A 404 -19.13 7.49 -8.98
N ASP A 405 -18.34 7.87 -9.99
CA ASP A 405 -18.89 8.37 -11.26
C ASP A 405 -18.23 7.67 -12.44
N ASP A 406 -18.81 6.53 -12.82
CA ASP A 406 -18.37 5.71 -13.93
C ASP A 406 -19.26 5.90 -15.17
N ALA A 407 -20.11 6.94 -15.21
CA ALA A 407 -21.09 7.15 -16.29
C ALA A 407 -20.45 7.31 -17.68
N GLY A 408 -19.20 7.79 -17.73
CA GLY A 408 -18.42 7.90 -18.97
C GLY A 408 -17.72 6.60 -19.40
N THR A 409 -17.78 5.54 -18.60
CA THR A 409 -17.06 4.28 -18.86
C THR A 409 -17.94 3.17 -19.40
N VAL A 410 -19.27 3.35 -19.41
CA VAL A 410 -20.23 2.35 -19.90
C VAL A 410 -21.00 2.95 -21.07
N ASP A 411 -21.02 2.25 -22.21
CA ASP A 411 -21.68 2.70 -23.43
C ASP A 411 -23.20 2.94 -23.28
N ASN A 412 -23.85 2.19 -22.38
CA ASN A 412 -25.22 2.41 -21.97
C ASN A 412 -25.29 3.02 -20.55
N PRO A 413 -25.55 4.34 -20.41
CA PRO A 413 -25.61 5.02 -19.12
C PRO A 413 -26.68 4.47 -18.18
N GLN A 414 -27.75 3.85 -18.69
CA GLN A 414 -28.80 3.26 -17.85
C GLN A 414 -28.31 2.02 -17.10
N CYS A 415 -27.23 1.40 -17.57
CA CYS A 415 -26.67 0.19 -17.00
C CYS A 415 -25.44 0.42 -16.11
N VAL A 416 -25.07 1.67 -15.84
CA VAL A 416 -23.95 1.99 -14.94
C VAL A 416 -24.20 1.46 -13.52
N GLY A 417 -25.44 1.56 -13.00
CA GLY A 417 -25.82 1.00 -11.70
C GLY A 417 -25.91 -0.53 -11.68
N ALA A 418 -26.10 -1.16 -12.85
CA ALA A 418 -25.98 -2.61 -12.97
C ALA A 418 -24.50 -3.04 -12.98
N TRP A 419 -23.62 -2.22 -13.56
CA TRP A 419 -22.20 -2.50 -13.71
C TRP A 419 -21.37 -2.24 -12.45
N ALA A 420 -21.61 -1.14 -11.73
CA ALA A 420 -20.69 -0.66 -10.69
C ALA A 420 -21.43 -0.17 -9.43
N PRO A 421 -20.84 -0.35 -8.23
CA PRO A 421 -21.46 0.08 -6.97
C PRO A 421 -21.52 1.61 -6.81
N ALA A 422 -22.44 2.09 -5.97
CA ALA A 422 -22.48 3.44 -5.41
C ALA A 422 -22.34 4.59 -6.43
N GLN A 423 -22.99 4.47 -7.59
CA GLN A 423 -22.88 5.43 -8.67
C GLN A 423 -23.65 6.74 -8.41
N GLN A 424 -23.03 7.86 -8.78
CA GLN A 424 -23.57 9.22 -8.66
C GLN A 424 -24.91 9.35 -9.39
N SER A 425 -24.98 8.88 -10.63
CA SER A 425 -26.18 8.88 -11.48
C SER A 425 -27.35 8.07 -10.88
N VAL A 426 -27.06 7.19 -9.94
CA VAL A 426 -28.01 6.26 -9.33
C VAL A 426 -28.49 6.77 -7.96
N TYR A 427 -27.54 7.15 -7.09
CA TYR A 427 -27.83 7.43 -5.70
C TYR A 427 -27.94 8.92 -5.36
N ALA A 428 -27.52 9.84 -6.24
CA ALA A 428 -27.73 11.28 -6.02
C ALA A 428 -29.20 11.65 -5.73
N PRO A 429 -30.22 11.15 -6.47
CA PRO A 429 -31.62 11.51 -6.20
C PRO A 429 -32.26 10.73 -5.04
N SER A 430 -31.55 9.77 -4.44
CA SER A 430 -32.12 8.85 -3.44
C SER A 430 -32.31 9.47 -2.04
N GLY A 431 -31.70 10.62 -1.79
CA GLY A 431 -31.69 11.25 -0.46
C GLY A 431 -30.88 10.46 0.57
N HIS A 432 -29.80 9.80 0.13
CA HIS A 432 -28.81 9.20 1.02
C HIS A 432 -28.18 10.27 1.95
N THR A 433 -27.78 9.86 3.14
CA THR A 433 -27.20 10.75 4.17
C THR A 433 -25.68 10.60 4.29
N GLY A 434 -25.12 9.53 3.74
CA GLY A 434 -23.68 9.31 3.67
C GLY A 434 -23.35 8.06 2.87
N VAL A 435 -22.10 7.97 2.41
CA VAL A 435 -21.57 6.81 1.70
C VAL A 435 -20.14 6.55 2.14
N ALA A 436 -19.73 5.28 2.18
CA ALA A 436 -18.34 4.88 2.26
C ALA A 436 -18.08 3.83 1.18
N VAL A 437 -17.02 4.01 0.40
CA VAL A 437 -16.61 3.13 -0.70
C VAL A 437 -15.16 2.69 -0.50
N GLN A 438 -14.87 1.43 -0.82
CA GLN A 438 -13.52 0.90 -0.98
C GLN A 438 -13.43 0.10 -2.28
N THR A 439 -12.40 0.34 -3.07
CA THR A 439 -12.01 -0.56 -4.17
C THR A 439 -10.70 -1.22 -3.79
N LEU A 440 -10.65 -2.55 -3.86
CA LEU A 440 -9.45 -3.35 -3.65
C LEU A 440 -9.18 -4.22 -4.87
N ARG A 441 -7.90 -4.48 -5.18
CA ARG A 441 -7.48 -5.26 -6.36
C ARG A 441 -6.28 -6.15 -6.05
N GLY A 442 -6.20 -7.31 -6.70
CA GLY A 442 -5.00 -8.15 -6.73
C GLY A 442 -3.82 -7.41 -7.36
N MET A 443 -2.62 -7.65 -6.83
CA MET A 443 -1.41 -7.04 -7.39
C MET A 443 -1.10 -7.61 -8.78
N ASN A 444 -0.68 -6.76 -9.71
CA ASN A 444 -0.31 -7.12 -11.08
C ASN A 444 -1.43 -7.75 -11.94
N GLU A 445 -2.69 -7.66 -11.49
CA GLU A 445 -3.86 -8.11 -12.25
C GLU A 445 -4.40 -6.99 -13.14
N GLN A 446 -5.09 -7.34 -14.24
CA GLN A 446 -5.77 -6.35 -15.07
C GLN A 446 -6.81 -5.56 -14.24
N ALA A 447 -7.17 -4.35 -14.66
CA ALA A 447 -7.99 -3.45 -13.84
C ALA A 447 -9.33 -4.06 -13.36
N TRP A 448 -9.88 -4.98 -14.16
CA TRP A 448 -11.11 -5.71 -13.84
C TRP A 448 -10.84 -7.06 -13.14
N GLN A 449 -9.65 -7.65 -13.24
CA GLN A 449 -9.33 -8.96 -12.67
C GLN A 449 -9.09 -8.87 -11.16
N ASP A 450 -9.61 -9.86 -10.43
CA ASP A 450 -9.44 -10.04 -8.98
C ASP A 450 -9.60 -8.73 -8.20
N SER A 451 -10.74 -8.08 -8.38
CA SER A 451 -11.10 -6.82 -7.73
C SER A 451 -12.37 -6.93 -6.90
N VAL A 452 -12.47 -6.14 -5.84
CA VAL A 452 -13.66 -5.98 -5.00
C VAL A 452 -13.89 -4.48 -4.78
N THR A 453 -15.00 -3.97 -5.31
CA THR A 453 -15.52 -2.65 -4.95
C THR A 453 -16.66 -2.86 -3.96
N GLN A 454 -16.53 -2.35 -2.75
CA GLN A 454 -17.56 -2.42 -1.72
C GLN A 454 -18.01 -1.02 -1.32
N ALA A 455 -19.31 -0.86 -1.15
CA ALA A 455 -19.90 0.38 -0.70
C ALA A 455 -21.00 0.12 0.34
N VAL A 456 -21.12 1.06 1.26
CA VAL A 456 -22.24 1.13 2.20
C VAL A 456 -22.82 2.54 2.18
N ILE A 457 -24.14 2.62 2.05
CA ILE A 457 -24.86 3.87 1.84
C ILE A 457 -25.90 3.99 2.96
N ALA A 458 -25.79 5.04 3.77
CA ALA A 458 -26.76 5.35 4.80
C ALA A 458 -27.93 6.17 4.23
N PHE A 459 -29.12 5.93 4.77
CA PHE A 459 -30.33 6.65 4.42
C PHE A 459 -31.04 7.15 5.69
N ALA A 460 -31.90 8.15 5.49
CA ALA A 460 -32.87 8.55 6.51
C ALA A 460 -34.12 7.65 6.42
N GLY A 461 -34.51 7.03 7.54
CA GLY A 461 -35.73 6.22 7.63
C GLY A 461 -35.67 4.96 6.76
N ASP A 462 -36.75 4.68 6.04
CA ASP A 462 -36.95 3.48 5.21
C ASP A 462 -36.44 3.63 3.76
N LYS A 463 -35.85 4.78 3.40
CA LYS A 463 -35.37 5.08 2.04
C LYS A 463 -34.30 4.10 1.52
N ALA A 464 -33.62 3.37 2.40
CA ALA A 464 -32.70 2.29 2.00
C ALA A 464 -33.45 1.18 1.25
N VAL A 465 -34.62 0.76 1.75
CA VAL A 465 -35.46 -0.28 1.14
C VAL A 465 -36.02 0.19 -0.19
N THR A 466 -36.49 1.44 -0.26
CA THR A 466 -36.95 2.07 -1.51
C THR A 466 -35.84 2.11 -2.55
N SER A 467 -34.63 2.48 -2.15
CA SER A 467 -33.47 2.55 -3.05
C SER A 467 -33.09 1.17 -3.60
N LEU A 468 -33.14 0.11 -2.77
CA LEU A 468 -32.94 -1.26 -3.24
C LEU A 468 -34.03 -1.69 -4.23
N GLY A 469 -35.28 -1.26 -4.02
CA GLY A 469 -36.38 -1.46 -4.97
C GLY A 469 -36.10 -0.84 -6.34
N THR A 470 -35.63 0.41 -6.37
CA THR A 470 -35.22 1.10 -7.59
C THR A 470 -34.06 0.39 -8.29
N GLN A 471 -33.05 -0.06 -7.53
CA GLN A 471 -31.93 -0.83 -8.08
C GLN A 471 -32.39 -2.14 -8.71
N ARG A 472 -33.32 -2.86 -8.08
CA ARG A 472 -33.89 -4.06 -8.67
C ARG A 472 -34.51 -3.80 -10.05
N GLY A 473 -35.19 -2.66 -10.22
CA GLY A 473 -35.70 -2.24 -11.52
C GLY A 473 -34.60 -2.01 -12.55
N GLN A 474 -33.56 -1.26 -12.20
CA GLN A 474 -32.41 -0.99 -13.08
C GLN A 474 -31.65 -2.27 -13.47
N LEU A 475 -31.37 -3.15 -12.51
CA LEU A 475 -30.74 -4.45 -12.79
C LEU A 475 -31.60 -5.32 -13.72
N SER A 476 -32.93 -5.25 -13.59
CA SER A 476 -33.85 -6.00 -14.47
C SER A 476 -33.88 -5.46 -15.90
N LEU A 477 -33.73 -4.15 -16.08
CA LEU A 477 -33.66 -3.52 -17.41
C LEU A 477 -32.38 -3.89 -18.16
N CYS A 478 -31.28 -4.10 -17.43
CA CYS A 478 -29.99 -4.47 -18.00
C CYS A 478 -29.76 -6.00 -18.03
N GLY A 479 -30.64 -6.78 -17.40
CA GLY A 479 -30.53 -8.23 -17.38
C GLY A 479 -30.71 -8.82 -18.78
N GLY A 480 -29.76 -9.63 -19.25
CA GLY A 480 -29.79 -10.25 -20.58
C GLY A 480 -29.30 -9.36 -21.72
N THR A 481 -28.79 -8.15 -21.42
CA THR A 481 -28.17 -7.27 -22.42
C THR A 481 -26.64 -7.35 -22.34
N SER A 482 -25.97 -6.78 -23.35
CA SER A 482 -24.53 -6.61 -23.38
C SER A 482 -24.19 -5.14 -23.27
N VAL A 483 -23.11 -4.81 -22.55
CA VAL A 483 -22.58 -3.44 -22.45
C VAL A 483 -21.09 -3.44 -22.78
N THR A 484 -20.63 -2.34 -23.35
CA THR A 484 -19.22 -2.07 -23.57
C THR A 484 -18.71 -1.18 -22.45
N VAL A 485 -17.64 -1.63 -21.80
CA VAL A 485 -16.97 -0.90 -20.72
C VAL A 485 -15.63 -0.42 -21.23
N ASP A 486 -15.46 0.90 -21.30
CA ASP A 486 -14.24 1.58 -21.74
C ASP A 486 -13.62 2.30 -20.53
N GLN A 487 -12.61 1.65 -19.94
CA GLN A 487 -11.90 2.17 -18.78
C GLN A 487 -10.54 2.76 -19.20
N PRO A 488 -10.11 3.88 -18.60
CA PRO A 488 -8.81 4.47 -18.89
C PRO A 488 -7.67 3.46 -18.71
N GLY A 489 -6.88 3.24 -19.77
CA GLY A 489 -5.73 2.34 -19.74
C GLY A 489 -6.04 0.85 -19.99
N VAL A 490 -7.29 0.49 -20.31
CA VAL A 490 -7.69 -0.87 -20.70
C VAL A 490 -8.41 -0.81 -22.05
N SER A 491 -8.18 -1.79 -22.93
CA SER A 491 -8.93 -1.91 -24.17
C SER A 491 -10.41 -2.13 -23.87
N ALA A 492 -11.31 -1.41 -24.55
CA ALA A 492 -12.76 -1.55 -24.38
C ALA A 492 -13.22 -3.02 -24.37
N GLN A 493 -14.04 -3.35 -23.37
CA GLN A 493 -14.42 -4.73 -23.05
C GLN A 493 -15.93 -4.91 -23.15
N MET A 494 -16.38 -6.00 -23.77
CA MET A 494 -17.81 -6.31 -23.87
C MET A 494 -18.24 -7.33 -22.82
N TRP A 495 -19.22 -6.95 -22.02
CA TRP A 495 -19.73 -7.73 -20.89
C TRP A 495 -21.18 -8.13 -21.13
N ASP A 496 -21.48 -9.41 -20.94
CA ASP A 496 -22.84 -9.96 -21.06
C ASP A 496 -23.47 -10.10 -19.67
N PHE A 497 -24.57 -9.39 -19.42
CA PHE A 497 -25.30 -9.47 -18.16
C PHE A 497 -26.28 -10.65 -18.15
N ALA A 498 -26.21 -11.46 -17.10
CA ALA A 498 -27.23 -12.45 -16.79
C ALA A 498 -28.52 -11.78 -16.29
N GLN A 499 -29.60 -12.55 -16.12
CA GLN A 499 -30.77 -12.06 -15.41
C GLN A 499 -30.46 -11.85 -13.92
N PRO A 500 -30.95 -10.79 -13.27
CA PRO A 500 -30.77 -10.61 -11.84
C PRO A 500 -31.50 -11.69 -11.05
N LEU A 501 -30.87 -12.18 -9.99
CA LEU A 501 -31.35 -13.29 -9.16
C LEU A 501 -31.19 -12.93 -7.68
N THR A 502 -32.00 -13.52 -6.81
CA THR A 502 -31.80 -13.39 -5.35
C THR A 502 -31.10 -14.64 -4.83
N THR A 503 -29.89 -14.49 -4.32
CA THR A 503 -29.05 -15.59 -3.82
C THR A 503 -28.78 -15.34 -2.34
N ALA A 504 -29.19 -16.26 -1.46
CA ALA A 504 -29.05 -16.12 0.00
C ALA A 504 -29.55 -14.76 0.54
N GLY A 505 -30.67 -14.26 0.00
CA GLY A 505 -31.26 -12.97 0.38
C GLY A 505 -30.61 -11.72 -0.25
N VAL A 506 -29.51 -11.88 -0.98
CA VAL A 506 -28.80 -10.80 -1.69
C VAL A 506 -29.31 -10.70 -3.13
N LEU A 507 -29.65 -9.49 -3.59
CA LEU A 507 -29.94 -9.25 -5.00
C LEU A 507 -28.62 -9.26 -5.77
N THR A 508 -28.48 -10.14 -6.75
CA THR A 508 -27.23 -10.36 -7.49
C THR A 508 -27.42 -10.24 -9.00
N LEU A 509 -26.41 -9.73 -9.69
CA LEU A 509 -26.30 -9.71 -11.15
C LEU A 509 -24.91 -10.19 -11.54
N THR A 510 -24.83 -11.16 -12.47
CA THR A 510 -23.54 -11.63 -13.01
C THR A 510 -23.27 -10.98 -14.37
N ALA A 511 -22.06 -10.51 -14.58
CA ALA A 511 -21.53 -10.02 -15.84
C ALA A 511 -20.39 -10.93 -16.30
N THR A 512 -20.43 -11.42 -17.54
CA THR A 512 -19.37 -12.29 -18.09
C THR A 512 -18.63 -11.56 -19.19
N LEU A 513 -17.29 -11.58 -19.14
CA LEU A 513 -16.46 -10.95 -20.16
C LEU A 513 -16.38 -11.85 -21.39
N ARG A 514 -16.60 -11.27 -22.58
CA ARG A 514 -16.31 -11.95 -23.86
C ARG A 514 -14.80 -12.08 -24.03
N GLY A 515 -14.23 -13.19 -23.57
CA GLY A 515 -12.79 -13.42 -23.50
C GLY A 515 -12.34 -14.16 -22.24
N GLY A 516 -13.23 -14.38 -21.28
CA GLY A 516 -12.98 -15.12 -20.05
C GLY A 516 -12.91 -14.21 -18.82
N GLY A 517 -13.46 -14.70 -17.70
CA GLY A 517 -13.62 -13.93 -16.46
C GLY A 517 -15.06 -13.45 -16.23
N SER A 518 -15.39 -13.15 -14.98
CA SER A 518 -16.73 -12.70 -14.61
C SER A 518 -16.71 -11.74 -13.41
N CYS A 519 -17.69 -10.85 -13.38
CA CYS A 519 -18.00 -10.00 -12.25
C CYS A 519 -19.38 -10.35 -11.70
N GLN A 520 -19.57 -10.22 -10.40
CA GLN A 520 -20.88 -10.24 -9.76
C GLN A 520 -21.07 -8.97 -8.96
N HIS A 521 -22.25 -8.38 -9.12
CA HIS A 521 -22.73 -7.23 -8.37
C HIS A 521 -23.82 -7.70 -7.40
N GLY A 522 -23.74 -7.30 -6.14
CA GLY A 522 -24.60 -7.79 -5.07
C GLY A 522 -25.06 -6.67 -4.15
N MET A 523 -26.35 -6.66 -3.80
CA MET A 523 -26.97 -5.64 -2.97
C MET A 523 -27.89 -6.23 -1.90
N LEU A 524 -27.86 -5.64 -0.71
CA LEU A 524 -28.74 -5.97 0.41
C LEU A 524 -28.97 -4.74 1.29
N VAL A 525 -30.13 -4.65 1.94
CA VAL A 525 -30.41 -3.63 2.95
C VAL A 525 -30.41 -4.26 4.34
N ARG A 526 -29.75 -3.60 5.29
CA ARG A 526 -29.79 -3.92 6.72
C ARG A 526 -30.00 -2.64 7.51
N GLY A 527 -31.17 -2.50 8.12
CA GLY A 527 -31.53 -1.25 8.79
C GLY A 527 -31.66 -0.09 7.81
N ASN A 528 -31.04 1.04 8.13
CA ASN A 528 -30.99 2.21 7.24
C ASN A 528 -29.77 2.19 6.29
N VAL A 529 -29.02 1.09 6.22
CA VAL A 529 -27.83 0.94 5.37
C VAL A 529 -28.11 0.01 4.21
N LEU A 530 -27.80 0.47 2.99
CA LEU A 530 -27.70 -0.37 1.80
C LEU A 530 -26.24 -0.77 1.60
N VAL A 531 -25.99 -2.07 1.53
CA VAL A 531 -24.70 -2.67 1.18
C VAL A 531 -24.71 -2.95 -0.31
N ASP A 532 -23.69 -2.48 -1.00
CA ASP A 532 -23.57 -2.51 -2.46
C ASP A 532 -22.14 -2.93 -2.86
N ILE A 533 -21.95 -4.15 -3.35
CA ILE A 533 -20.62 -4.73 -3.55
C ILE A 533 -20.53 -5.37 -4.93
N ARG A 534 -19.43 -5.13 -5.63
CA ARG A 534 -19.04 -5.85 -6.83
C ARG A 534 -17.73 -6.59 -6.61
N GLN A 535 -17.67 -7.84 -7.05
CA GLN A 535 -16.45 -8.63 -7.12
C GLN A 535 -16.23 -9.13 -8.53
N CYS A 536 -15.01 -8.98 -9.05
CA CYS A 536 -14.59 -9.52 -10.33
C CYS A 536 -13.46 -10.53 -10.15
N ARG A 537 -13.49 -11.58 -10.97
CA ARG A 537 -12.53 -12.69 -10.94
C ARG A 537 -12.12 -13.08 -12.35
N GLY A 538 -10.81 -13.29 -12.55
CA GLY A 538 -10.28 -13.83 -13.81
C GLY A 538 -10.62 -15.33 -13.99
N SER A 539 -10.70 -16.07 -12.89
CA SER A 539 -11.07 -17.50 -12.85
C SER A 539 -11.77 -17.86 -11.53
N GLY A 540 -12.48 -18.99 -11.49
CA GLY A 540 -13.10 -19.51 -10.24
C GLY A 540 -14.45 -18.90 -9.85
N GLY A 541 -14.89 -17.81 -10.50
CA GLY A 541 -16.19 -17.18 -10.29
C GLY A 541 -16.28 -16.40 -8.95
N PRO A 542 -16.86 -15.20 -8.94
CA PRO A 542 -17.07 -14.45 -7.71
C PRO A 542 -18.20 -15.03 -6.84
N ASP A 543 -18.12 -14.83 -5.52
CA ASP A 543 -19.19 -15.10 -4.54
C ASP A 543 -19.53 -13.80 -3.81
N VAL A 544 -20.21 -12.91 -4.53
CA VAL A 544 -20.55 -11.59 -3.98
C VAL A 544 -21.60 -11.69 -2.86
N ALA A 545 -22.43 -12.73 -2.87
CA ALA A 545 -23.48 -12.92 -1.87
C ALA A 545 -22.89 -13.17 -0.47
N ALA A 546 -21.79 -13.93 -0.38
CA ALA A 546 -21.06 -14.09 0.87
C ALA A 546 -20.47 -12.76 1.37
N LEU A 547 -19.87 -11.97 0.49
CA LEU A 547 -19.29 -10.66 0.84
C LEU A 547 -20.35 -9.68 1.33
N VAL A 548 -21.46 -9.56 0.61
CA VAL A 548 -22.57 -8.67 0.98
C VAL A 548 -23.14 -9.07 2.34
N ASN A 549 -23.34 -10.36 2.60
CA ASN A 549 -23.82 -10.84 3.89
C ASN A 549 -22.80 -10.60 5.02
N ALA A 550 -21.50 -10.80 4.77
CA ALA A 550 -20.45 -10.53 5.75
C ALA A 550 -20.39 -9.05 6.13
N THR A 551 -20.48 -8.14 5.14
CA THR A 551 -20.56 -6.69 5.36
C THR A 551 -21.85 -6.29 6.07
N ALA A 552 -23.01 -6.82 5.65
CA ALA A 552 -24.30 -6.54 6.28
C ALA A 552 -24.36 -7.00 7.75
N ASN A 553 -23.63 -8.05 8.12
CA ASN A 553 -23.55 -8.51 9.50
C ASN A 553 -22.77 -7.56 10.43
N ARG A 554 -21.99 -6.63 9.89
CA ARG A 554 -21.29 -5.58 10.65
C ARG A 554 -22.12 -4.36 10.93
N VAL A 555 -23.27 -4.23 10.27
CA VAL A 555 -24.21 -3.16 10.57
C VAL A 555 -24.65 -3.33 12.03
N PRO A 556 -24.39 -2.33 12.90
CA PRO A 556 -24.71 -2.42 14.32
C PRO A 556 -26.17 -2.83 14.55
N ARG A 557 -26.38 -3.86 15.38
CA ARG A 557 -27.69 -4.27 15.87
C ARG A 557 -27.87 -3.68 17.28
N GLN A 558 -29.10 -3.33 17.64
CA GLN A 558 -29.45 -3.13 19.05
C GLN A 558 -29.56 -4.48 19.74
#